data_AF-A0A2L2Z7S5-F1
#
_entry.id   AF-A0A2L2Z7S5-F1
#
_cell.length_a   1.000
_cell.length_b   1.000
_cell.length_c   1.000
_cell.angle_alpha   90.00
_cell.angle_beta   90.00
_cell.angle_gamma   90.00
#
_symmetry.space_group_name_H-M   'P 1'
#
loop_
_entity.id
_entity.type
_entity.pdbx_description
1 polymer ?
#
loop_
_entity_poly.entity_id
_entity_poly.type
_entity_poly.pdbx_seq_one_letter_code
_entity_poly.pdbx_strand_id
1 'polypeptide(L)' 'HLPTERTTMLFSATLPQDIGKLSRQYMQDPEHIEVKAAGLTTRNIEHAVIQVREENKFSLLKDVLMTENPDSCIIFCRT' A
#
# COMPACT_ATOMS: atom_id res chain seq x y z
N HIS A 1 14.21 -34.64 2.57
CA HIS A 1 13.58 -34.80 3.90
C HIS A 1 13.49 -33.46 4.57
N LEU A 2 12.30 -33.07 5.05
CA LEU A 2 12.18 -31.93 5.96
C LEU A 2 12.36 -32.43 7.40
N PRO A 3 13.01 -31.64 8.28
CA PRO A 3 13.12 -31.96 9.70
C PRO A 3 11.75 -32.15 10.34
N THR A 4 11.65 -33.11 11.28
CA THR A 4 10.44 -33.37 12.06
C THR A 4 10.10 -32.18 12.96
N GLU A 5 11.12 -31.59 13.58
CA GLU A 5 11.00 -30.34 14.34
C GLU A 5 11.40 -29.16 13.47
N ARG A 6 10.47 -28.23 13.25
CA ARG A 6 10.73 -27.01 12.48
C ARG A 6 9.87 -25.86 12.99
N THR A 7 10.47 -24.69 13.05
CA THR A 7 9.77 -23.44 13.29
C THR A 7 9.38 -22.83 11.95
N THR A 8 8.10 -22.52 11.76
CA THR A 8 7.57 -21.88 10.55
C THR A 8 7.07 -20.48 10.93
N MET A 9 7.48 -19.47 10.18
CA MET A 9 7.03 -18.08 10.37
C MET A 9 6.25 -17.63 9.14
N LEU A 10 5.14 -16.92 9.36
CA LEU A 10 4.29 -16.36 8.32
C LEU A 10 4.29 -14.84 8.42
N PHE A 11 4.76 -14.17 7.36
CA PHE A 11 4.77 -12.72 7.27
C PHE A 11 3.70 -12.27 6.27
N SER A 12 2.79 -11.40 6.69
CA SER A 12 1.78 -10.84 5.81
C SER A 12 1.46 -9.39 6.20
N ALA A 13 1.27 -8.54 5.18
CA ALA A 13 0.79 -7.18 5.36
C ALA A 13 -0.73 -7.13 5.63
N THR A 14 -1.45 -8.22 5.34
CA THR A 14 -2.89 -8.34 5.52
C THR A 14 -3.26 -9.71 6.09
N LEU A 15 -4.37 -9.83 6.81
CA LEU A 15 -4.78 -11.10 7.42
C LEU A 15 -6.18 -11.53 6.96
N PRO A 16 -6.39 -11.79 5.65
CA PRO A 16 -7.62 -12.41 5.19
C PRO A 16 -7.73 -13.85 5.72
N GLN A 17 -8.95 -14.40 5.70
CA GLN A 17 -9.25 -15.71 6.30
C GLN A 17 -8.34 -16.84 5.80
N ASP A 18 -7.94 -16.80 4.54
CA ASP A 18 -7.09 -17.83 3.93
C ASP A 18 -5.65 -17.81 4.46
N ILE A 19 -5.10 -16.64 4.78
CA ILE A 19 -3.80 -16.51 5.45
C ILE A 19 -3.88 -17.10 6.86
N GLY A 20 -5.00 -16.90 7.55
CA GLY A 20 -5.26 -17.54 8.85
C GLY A 20 -5.35 -19.07 8.77
N LYS A 21 -5.89 -19.63 7.68
CA LYS A 21 -5.89 -21.08 7.44
C LYS A 21 -4.48 -21.62 7.21
N LEU A 22 -3.66 -20.91 6.43
CA LEU A 22 -2.26 -21.29 6.18
C LEU A 22 -1.44 -21.32 7.47
N SER A 23 -1.59 -20.31 8.33
CA SER A 23 -0.92 -20.29 9.64
C SER A 23 -1.25 -21.55 10.45
N ARG A 24 -2.53 -21.91 10.57
CA ARG A 24 -2.97 -23.11 11.30
C ARG A 24 -2.54 -24.44 10.67
N GLN A 25 -2.36 -24.47 9.35
CA GLN A 25 -1.99 -25.69 8.64
C GLN A 25 -0.49 -26.00 8.73
N TYR A 26 0.35 -24.96 8.74
CA TYR A 26 1.80 -25.12 8.61
C TYR A 26 2.60 -24.78 9.87
N MET A 27 2.02 -24.04 10.81
CA MET A 27 2.66 -23.65 12.07
C MET A 27 2.15 -24.51 13.23
N GLN A 28 3.02 -24.79 14.19
CA GLN A 28 2.65 -25.41 15.46
C GLN A 28 2.60 -24.30 16.51
N ASP A 29 1.44 -24.13 17.16
CA ASP A 29 1.19 -23.12 18.20
C ASP A 29 1.68 -21.69 17.83
N PRO A 30 1.11 -21.07 16.78
CA PRO A 30 1.63 -19.80 16.27
C PRO A 30 1.28 -18.61 17.18
N GLU A 31 2.29 -17.86 17.60
CA GLU A 31 2.13 -16.54 18.23
C GLU A 31 1.81 -15.46 17.19
N HIS A 32 0.81 -14.63 17.48
CA HIS A 32 0.39 -13.55 16.59
C HIS A 32 0.98 -12.21 17.02
N ILE A 33 1.88 -11.67 16.19
CA ILE A 33 2.52 -10.38 16.42
C ILE A 33 2.02 -9.38 15.39
N GLU A 34 1.24 -8.41 15.83
CA GLU A 34 0.76 -7.31 15.00
C GLU A 34 1.51 -6.01 15.35
N VAL A 35 2.28 -5.51 14.40
CA VAL A 35 2.89 -4.19 14.51
C VAL A 35 1.85 -3.18 14.00
N LYS A 36 1.24 -2.44 14.92
CA LYS A 36 0.40 -1.29 14.54
C LYS A 36 1.26 -0.33 13.72
N ALA A 37 0.81 0.00 12.52
CA ALA A 37 1.42 1.09 11.76
C ALA A 37 1.47 2.33 12.66
N ALA A 38 2.67 2.89 12.87
CA ALA A 38 2.81 4.20 13.48
C ALA A 38 1.86 5.14 12.74
N GLY A 39 0.91 5.71 13.48
CA GLY A 39 -0.36 6.18 12.94
C GLY A 39 -0.24 6.90 11.62
N LEU A 40 -1.00 6.42 10.62
CA LEU A 40 -1.49 7.17 9.47
C LEU A 40 -0.55 8.31 9.05
N THR A 41 0.46 7.98 8.25
CA THR A 41 1.27 8.94 7.48
C THR A 41 0.40 9.87 6.60
N THR A 42 -0.91 9.67 6.54
CA THR A 42 -1.91 10.51 5.87
C THR A 42 -2.18 11.85 6.54
N ARG A 43 -1.72 12.12 7.77
CA ARG A 43 -1.90 13.48 8.35
C ARG A 43 -1.12 14.58 7.62
N ASN A 44 -0.09 14.22 6.86
CA ASN A 44 0.77 15.18 6.17
C ASN A 44 0.58 15.16 4.64
N ILE A 45 -0.48 14.53 4.13
CA ILE A 45 -0.78 14.48 2.69
C ILE A 45 -2.06 15.26 2.43
N GLU A 46 -1.96 16.30 1.62
CA GLU A 46 -3.11 17.04 1.11
C GLU A 46 -3.62 16.38 -0.16
N HIS A 47 -4.93 16.12 -0.21
CA HIS A 47 -5.58 15.49 -1.35
C HIS A 47 -6.57 16.47 -1.99
N ALA A 48 -6.42 16.72 -3.29
CA ALA A 48 -7.31 17.57 -4.08
C ALA A 48 -7.86 16.82 -5.30
N VAL A 49 -9.03 17.23 -5.79
CA VAL A 49 -9.68 16.66 -6.98
C VAL A 49 -10.13 17.80 -7.89
N ILE A 50 -9.73 17.74 -9.15
CA ILE A 50 -10.16 18.69 -10.18
C ILE A 50 -10.99 17.92 -11.22
N GLN A 51 -12.26 18.28 -11.36
CA GLN A 51 -13.12 17.73 -12.40
C GLN A 51 -12.83 18.44 -13.72
N VAL A 52 -12.51 17.66 -14.76
CA VAL A 52 -12.13 18.18 -16.07
C VAL A 52 -12.57 17.19 -17.15
N ARG A 53 -12.89 17.70 -18.34
CA ARG A 53 -13.13 16.85 -19.52
C ARG A 53 -11.82 16.25 -20.02
N GLU A 54 -11.89 15.08 -20.65
CA GLU A 54 -10.70 14.34 -21.10
C GLU A 54 -9.80 15.21 -21.99
N GLU A 55 -10.39 15.92 -22.94
CA GLU A 55 -9.69 16.78 -23.89
C GLU A 55 -8.90 17.92 -23.23
N ASN A 56 -9.29 18.32 -22.01
CA ASN A 56 -8.68 19.43 -21.28
C ASN A 56 -7.70 18.98 -20.19
N LYS A 57 -7.59 17.67 -19.90
CA LYS A 57 -6.71 17.14 -18.85
C LYS A 57 -5.25 17.56 -19.03
N PHE A 58 -4.75 17.51 -20.26
CA PHE A 58 -3.36 17.84 -20.53
C PHE A 58 -3.05 19.33 -20.36
N SER A 59 -3.99 20.21 -20.73
CA SER A 59 -3.84 21.65 -20.50
C SER A 59 -3.84 21.95 -19.00
N LEU A 60 -4.82 21.40 -18.27
CA LEU A 60 -4.92 21.58 -16.83
C LEU A 60 -3.67 21.07 -16.11
N LEU A 61 -3.12 19.92 -16.51
CA LEU A 61 -1.88 19.38 -15.93
C LEU A 61 -0.72 20.37 -16.08
N LYS A 62 -0.60 21.05 -17.23
CA LYS A 62 0.44 22.09 -17.41
C LYS A 62 0.22 23.24 -16.45
N ASP A 63 -1.01 23.72 -16.33
CA ASP A 63 -1.34 24.83 -15.44
C ASP A 63 -1.00 24.50 -13.97
N VAL A 64 -1.30 23.27 -13.53
CA VAL A 64 -0.93 22.77 -12.20
C VAL A 64 0.58 22.70 -12.02
N LEU A 65 1.32 22.12 -12.97
CA LEU A 65 2.77 22.02 -12.87
C LEU A 65 3.47 23.39 -12.86
N MET A 66 2.93 24.38 -13.58
CA MET A 66 3.45 25.75 -13.57
C MET A 66 3.13 26.48 -12.26
N THR A 67 1.96 26.24 -11.68
CA THR A 67 1.51 26.90 -10.44
C THR A 67 2.23 26.33 -9.21
N GLU A 68 2.29 25.00 -9.10
CA GLU A 68 2.93 24.32 -7.97
C GLU A 68 4.46 24.32 -8.10
N ASN A 69 4.99 24.38 -9.33
CA ASN A 69 6.41 24.40 -9.67
C ASN A 69 7.31 23.50 -8.78
N PRO A 70 7.04 22.18 -8.72
CA PRO A 70 7.76 21.28 -7.83
C PRO A 70 9.18 20.96 -8.35
N ASP A 71 10.15 20.82 -7.44
CA ASP A 71 11.51 20.35 -7.79
C ASP A 71 11.50 18.95 -8.41
N SER A 72 10.59 18.08 -7.95
CA SER A 72 10.36 16.74 -8.50
C SER A 72 8.91 16.33 -8.26
N CYS A 73 8.31 15.64 -9.23
CA CYS A 73 6.96 15.10 -9.10
C CYS A 73 6.82 13.75 -9.80
N ILE A 74 5.81 12.97 -9.40
CA ILE A 74 5.46 11.69 -10.01
C ILE A 74 4.03 11.80 -10.56
N ILE A 75 3.85 11.45 -11.82
CA ILE A 75 2.55 11.44 -12.50
C ILE A 75 2.18 10.01 -12.82
N PHE A 76 1.06 9.53 -12.27
CA PHE A 76 0.52 8.21 -12.57
C PHE A 76 -0.52 8.30 -13.68
N CYS A 77 -0.26 7.63 -14.81
CA CYS A 77 -1.18 7.52 -15.93
C CYS A 77 -1.73 6.10 -16.03
N ARG A 78 -3.01 5.97 -16.39
CA ARG A 78 -3.57 4.70 -16.84
C ARG A 78 -3.49 4.70 -18.37
N THR A 79 -2.76 3.74 -18.93
CA THR A 79 -2.74 3.46 -20.37
C THR A 79 -4.03 2.79 -20.81
#